data_AF-A0A3C2E604-F1
#
_entry.id   AF-A0A3C2E604-F1
#
_cell.length_a   1.000
_cell.length_b   1.000
_cell.length_c   1.000
_cell.angle_alpha   90.00
_cell.angle_beta   90.00
_cell.angle_gamma   90.00
#
_symmetry.space_group_name_H-M   'P 1'
#
loop_
_entity.id
_entity.type
_entity.pdbx_description
1 polymer ?
#
loop_
_entity_poly.entity_id
_entity_poly.type
_entity_poly.pdbx_seq_one_letter_code
_entity_poly.pdbx_strand_id
1 'polypeptide(L)'
;MSQLGSVKVEVSVVLGRSSMPIQQFLRMGRGAVIPLDAQEDDPVWILANNHPIARGEIQIQGDRVTVNILGPADVNAFYAAA
;
A
#
# COMPACT_ATOMS: atom_id res chain seq x y z
N MET A 1 -19.18 2.11 -27.61
CA MET A 1 -18.44 2.31 -26.35
C MET A 1 -18.37 0.97 -25.65
N SER A 2 -17.17 0.41 -25.47
CA SER A 2 -17.01 -0.90 -24.84
C SER A 2 -17.36 -0.81 -23.35
N GLN A 3 -18.19 -1.73 -22.88
CA GLN A 3 -18.67 -1.80 -21.50
C GLN A 3 -17.52 -1.93 -20.48
N LEU A 4 -16.33 -2.36 -20.92
CA LEU A 4 -15.12 -2.45 -20.11
C LEU A 4 -14.70 -1.12 -19.46
N GLY A 5 -14.88 0.01 -20.13
CA GLY A 5 -14.48 1.32 -19.59
C GLY A 5 -15.37 1.83 -18.45
N SER A 6 -16.51 1.19 -18.21
CA SER A 6 -17.45 1.57 -17.14
C SER A 6 -17.21 0.80 -15.84
N VAL A 7 -16.29 -0.16 -15.85
CA VAL A 7 -15.97 -0.97 -14.67
C VAL A 7 -15.14 -0.11 -13.73
N LYS A 8 -15.70 0.17 -12.54
CA LYS A 8 -14.98 0.85 -11.47
C LYS A 8 -14.02 -0.14 -10.82
N VAL A 9 -12.77 0.27 -10.67
CA VAL A 9 -11.72 -0.49 -9.98
C VAL A 9 -11.34 0.30 -8.74
N GLU A 10 -11.27 -0.37 -7.59
CA GLU A 10 -10.76 0.24 -6.36
C GLU A 10 -9.24 0.25 -6.42
N VAL A 11 -8.65 1.44 -6.31
CA VAL A 11 -7.19 1.61 -6.27
C VAL A 11 -6.79 2.02 -4.86
N SER A 12 -5.93 1.21 -4.25
CA SER A 12 -5.44 1.39 -2.89
C SER A 12 -3.93 1.52 -2.90
N VAL A 13 -3.41 2.48 -2.14
CA VAL A 13 -1.97 2.68 -1.96
C VAL A 13 -1.62 2.21 -0.56
N VAL A 14 -0.69 1.26 -0.47
CA VAL A 14 -0.22 0.68 0.79
C VAL A 14 1.22 1.12 1.03
N LEU A 15 1.40 1.88 2.11
CA LEU A 15 2.69 2.41 2.52
C LEU A 15 3.58 1.33 3.14
N GLY A 16 3.01 0.49 4.00
CA GLY A 16 3.71 -0.63 4.63
C GLY A 16 2.72 -1.56 5.31
N ARG A 17 3.22 -2.72 5.72
CA ARG A 17 2.48 -3.78 6.41
C ARG A 17 3.15 -4.07 7.75
N SER A 18 2.41 -4.71 8.65
CA SER A 18 2.96 -5.19 9.92
C SER A 18 2.18 -6.41 10.34
N SER A 19 2.89 -7.49 10.68
CA SER A 19 2.31 -8.72 11.21
C SER A 19 2.58 -8.75 12.71
N MET A 20 1.51 -8.85 13.52
CA MET A 20 1.62 -8.88 14.98
C MET A 20 0.69 -9.91 15.59
N PRO A 21 1.04 -10.49 16.75
CA PRO A 21 0.16 -11.40 17.46
C PRO A 21 -1.15 -10.72 17.87
N ILE A 22 -2.27 -11.44 17.75
CA ILE A 22 -3.61 -10.93 18.14
C ILE A 22 -3.62 -10.40 19.57
N GLN A 23 -2.93 -11.06 20.50
CA GLN A 23 -2.85 -10.62 21.89
C GLN A 23 -2.19 -9.24 22.04
N GLN A 24 -1.18 -8.93 21.23
CA GLN A 24 -0.53 -7.62 21.23
C GLN A 24 -1.48 -6.55 20.70
N PHE A 25 -2.15 -6.84 19.58
CA PHE A 25 -3.15 -5.93 18.99
C PHE A 25 -4.30 -5.61 19.94
N LEU A 26 -4.86 -6.62 20.63
CA LEU A 26 -5.95 -6.43 21.60
C LEU A 26 -5.53 -5.62 22.84
N ARG A 27 -4.24 -5.60 23.17
CA ARG A 27 -3.69 -4.81 24.29
C ARG A 27 -3.36 -3.37 23.91
N MET A 28 -3.45 -3.01 22.62
CA MET A 28 -3.19 -1.65 22.18
C MET A 28 -4.24 -0.68 22.73
N GLY A 29 -3.76 0.41 23.31
CA GLY A 29 -4.60 1.50 23.81
C GLY A 29 -4.36 2.80 23.04
N ARG A 30 -4.88 3.90 23.57
CA ARG A 30 -4.62 5.23 23.01
C ARG A 30 -3.12 5.54 23.03
N GLY A 31 -2.59 5.98 21.88
CA GLY A 31 -1.18 6.33 21.73
C GLY A 31 -0.25 5.16 21.36
N ALA A 32 -0.78 3.98 21.08
CA ALA A 32 0.04 2.86 20.60
C ALA A 32 0.58 3.14 19.18
N VAL A 33 1.87 2.91 18.97
CA VAL A 33 2.58 3.08 17.70
C VAL A 33 2.88 1.71 17.11
N ILE A 34 2.54 1.49 15.84
CA ILE A 34 2.84 0.26 15.12
C ILE A 34 4.00 0.53 14.15
N PRO A 35 5.15 -0.13 14.31
CA PRO A 35 6.18 -0.09 13.28
C PRO A 35 5.70 -0.86 12.05
N LEU A 36 5.85 -0.22 10.90
CA LEU A 36 5.64 -0.85 9.59
C LEU A 36 6.96 -1.43 9.08
N ASP A 37 6.87 -2.36 8.15
CA ASP A 37 8.00 -2.97 7.44
C ASP A 37 8.64 -2.06 6.37
N ALA A 38 8.09 -0.86 6.15
CA ALA A 38 8.55 0.10 5.14
C ALA A 38 9.44 1.19 5.74
N GLN A 39 10.52 1.52 5.04
CA GLN A 39 11.38 2.67 5.33
C GLN A 39 10.91 3.93 4.57
N GLU A 40 11.48 5.09 4.91
CA GLU A 40 11.13 6.38 4.27
C GLU A 40 11.43 6.39 2.76
N ASP A 41 12.50 5.70 2.36
CA ASP A 41 12.94 5.59 0.97
C ASP A 41 12.29 4.40 0.23
N ASP A 42 11.51 3.56 0.93
CA ASP A 42 10.93 2.37 0.30
C ASP A 42 9.75 2.74 -0.60
N PRO A 43 9.68 2.18 -1.82
CA PRO A 43 8.53 2.41 -2.67
C PRO A 43 7.26 1.86 -2.02
N VAL A 44 6.14 2.51 -2.30
CA VAL A 44 4.80 2.09 -1.88
C VAL A 44 4.19 1.11 -2.87
N TRP A 45 3.28 0.28 -2.37
CA TRP A 45 2.53 -0.68 -3.19
C TRP A 45 1.25 -0.04 -3.70
N ILE A 46 0.98 -0.19 -4.99
CA ILE A 46 -0.28 0.22 -5.62
C ILE A 46 -1.07 -1.04 -5.95
N LEU A 47 -2.24 -1.15 -5.35
CA LEU A 47 -3.16 -2.29 -5.48
C LEU A 47 -4.38 -1.87 -6.28
N ALA A 48 -4.82 -2.73 -7.18
CA ALA A 48 -6.12 -2.65 -7.83
C ALA A 48 -6.95 -3.85 -7.34
N ASN A 49 -8.08 -3.61 -6.66
CA ASN A 49 -8.91 -4.67 -6.07
C ASN A 49 -8.09 -5.68 -5.23
N ASN A 50 -7.24 -5.18 -4.32
CA ASN A 50 -6.30 -5.98 -3.51
C ASN A 50 -5.23 -6.78 -4.28
N HIS A 51 -5.04 -6.51 -5.58
CA HIS A 51 -3.99 -7.12 -6.39
C HIS A 51 -2.87 -6.11 -6.70
N PRO A 52 -1.60 -6.43 -6.41
CA PRO A 52 -0.48 -5.51 -6.63
C PRO A 52 -0.24 -5.33 -8.13
N ILE A 53 -0.27 -4.08 -8.61
CA ILE A 53 -0.08 -3.77 -10.03
C ILE A 53 1.15 -2.92 -10.31
N ALA A 54 1.55 -2.08 -9.37
CA ALA A 54 2.65 -1.15 -9.55
C ALA A 54 3.34 -0.80 -8.23
N ARG A 55 4.58 -0.32 -8.35
CA ARG A 55 5.34 0.33 -7.28
C ARG A 55 5.36 1.82 -7.53
N GLY A 56 5.28 2.62 -6.47
CA GLY A 56 5.31 4.06 -6.58
C GLY A 56 6.11 4.72 -5.47
N GLU A 57 6.38 6.00 -5.64
CA GLU A 57 7.05 6.86 -4.67
C GLU A 57 6.06 7.92 -4.20
N ILE A 58 6.04 8.21 -2.90
CA ILE A 58 5.20 9.28 -2.36
C ILE A 58 5.90 10.62 -2.57
N GLN A 59 5.20 11.56 -3.18
CA GLN A 59 5.65 12.94 -3.29
C GLN A 59 4.60 13.87 -2.66
N ILE A 60 5.06 14.79 -1.82
CA ILE A 60 4.20 15.82 -1.24
C ILE A 60 4.22 17.02 -2.19
N GLN A 61 3.05 17.38 -2.72
CA GLN A 61 2.86 18.58 -3.53
C GLN A 61 1.97 19.56 -2.77
N GLY A 62 2.61 20.48 -2.04
CA GLY A 62 1.92 21.40 -1.13
C GLY A 62 1.19 20.63 -0.03
N ASP A 63 -0.14 20.75 0.02
CA ASP A 63 -0.98 20.07 1.00
C ASP A 63 -1.50 18.70 0.52
N ARG A 64 -1.06 18.22 -0.66
CA ARG A 64 -1.56 16.99 -1.27
C ARG A 64 -0.48 15.91 -1.29
N VAL A 65 -0.85 14.71 -0.87
CA VAL A 65 -0.05 13.51 -1.06
C VAL A 65 -0.29 12.99 -2.47
N THR A 66 0.77 12.91 -3.26
CA THR A 66 0.77 12.40 -4.64
C THR A 66 1.61 11.14 -4.69
N VAL A 67 1.30 10.23 -5.61
CA VAL A 67 2.08 9.01 -5.83
C VAL A 67 2.59 9.00 -7.27
N ASN A 68 3.91 8.98 -7.43
CA ASN A 68 4.56 8.81 -8.72
C ASN A 68 4.76 7.31 -9.00
N ILE A 69 4.43 6.86 -10.22
CA ILE A 69 4.54 5.43 -10.58
C ILE A 69 5.98 5.16 -11.06
N LEU A 70 6.69 4.26 -10.37
CA LEU A 70 8.05 3.89 -10.72
C LEU A 70 8.10 2.76 -11.74
N GLY A 71 7.26 1.74 -11.57
CA GLY A 71 7.29 0.56 -12.43
C GLY A 71 6.24 -0.50 -12.08
N PRO A 72 6.16 -1.57 -12.89
CA PRO A 72 5.26 -2.68 -12.63
C PRO A 72 5.67 -3.41 -11.34
N ALA A 73 4.68 -3.79 -10.53
CA ALA A 73 4.93 -4.62 -9.36
C ALA A 73 4.99 -6.10 -9.77
N ASP A 74 5.94 -6.84 -9.22
CA ASP A 74 5.89 -8.30 -9.24
C ASP A 74 4.93 -8.78 -8.14
N VAL A 75 3.88 -9.47 -8.57
CA VAL A 75 2.86 -10.07 -7.70
C VAL A 75 3.48 -11.07 -6.72
N ASN A 76 4.49 -11.82 -7.16
CA ASN A 76 5.13 -12.84 -6.32
C ASN A 76 5.90 -12.20 -5.17
N ALA A 77 6.58 -11.08 -5.43
CA ALA A 77 7.30 -10.34 -4.41
C ALA A 77 6.35 -9.77 -3.34
N PHE A 78 5.14 -9.34 -3.73
CA PHE A 78 4.15 -8.81 -2.78
C PHE A 78 3.67 -9.87 -1.79
N TYR A 79 3.38 -11.09 -2.26
CA TYR A 79 2.90 -12.18 -1.40
C TYR A 79 4.01 -12.89 -0.63
N ALA A 80 5.25 -12.88 -1.14
CA ALA A 80 6.39 -13.48 -0.43
C ALA A 80 6.81 -12.71 0.82
N ALA A 81 6.51 -11.41 0.89
CA ALA A 81 6.84 -10.53 2.02
C ALA A 81 5.71 -10.41 3.06
N ALA A 82 4.75 -11.35 3.08
CA ALA A 82 3.62 -11.38 4.02
C ALA A 82 3.79 -12.48 5.08
#